data_AF-A0A7J4K0W1-F1
#
_entry.id   AF-A0A7J4K0W1-F1
#
_cell.length_a   1.000
_cell.length_b   1.000
_cell.length_c   1.000
_cell.angle_alpha   90.00
_cell.angle_beta   90.00
_cell.angle_gamma   90.00
#
_symmetry.space_group_name_H-M   'P 1'
#
loop_
_entity.id
_entity.type
_entity.pdbx_description
1 polymer ?
#
loop_
_entity_poly.entity_id
_entity_poly.type
_entity_poly.pdbx_seq_one_letter_code
_entity_poly.pdbx_strand_id
1 'polypeptide(L)' 'MQSSIQLSKETKELLNSFGSKEDTYEDIIKRMYKLAVKEQLRDFLFSSEGFVSIEEARKRLNK' A
#
# COMPACT_ATOMS: atom_id res chain seq x y z
N MET A 1 -0.12 -24.77 8.07
CA MET A 1 1.09 -25.39 7.48
C MET A 1 2.16 -24.32 7.48
N GLN A 2 3.35 -24.60 8.02
CA GLN A 2 4.45 -23.62 8.01
C GLN A 2 5.27 -23.81 6.74
N SER A 3 5.56 -22.71 6.06
CA SER A 3 6.44 -22.66 4.89
C SER A 3 7.64 -21.77 5.20
N SER A 4 8.78 -22.06 4.58
CA SER A 4 9.96 -21.22 4.66
C SER A 4 10.07 -20.36 3.41
N ILE A 5 10.49 -19.11 3.60
CA ILE A 5 10.86 -18.21 2.51
C ILE A 5 12.30 -17.77 2.74
N GLN A 6 13.07 -17.67 1.65
CA GLN A 6 14.41 -17.12 1.70
C GLN A 6 14.33 -15.61 1.46
N LEU A 7 15.02 -14.85 2.33
CA LEU A 7 15.11 -13.40 2.26
C LEU A 7 16.58 -13.00 2.33
N SER A 8 16.95 -11.94 1.60
CA SER A 8 18.28 -11.35 1.73
C SER A 8 18.46 -10.76 3.13
N LYS A 9 19.72 -10.53 3.53
CA LYS A 9 20.03 -9.90 4.82
C LYS A 9 19.41 -8.50 4.91
N GLU A 10 19.54 -7.72 3.85
CA GLU A 10 18.98 -6.38 3.73
C GLU A 10 17.46 -6.39 3.90
N THR A 11 16.74 -7.31 3.25
CA THR A 11 15.28 -7.40 3.40
C THR A 11 14.87 -7.76 4.83
N LYS A 12 15.64 -8.62 5.53
CA LYS A 12 15.39 -8.92 6.94
C LYS A 12 15.61 -7.70 7.84
N GLU A 13 16.64 -6.91 7.57
CA GLU A 13 16.92 -5.67 8.31
C GLU A 13 15.80 -4.64 8.11
N LEU A 14 15.31 -4.49 6.87
CA LEU A 14 14.14 -3.66 6.58
C LEU A 14 12.90 -4.14 7.32
N LEU A 15 12.57 -5.43 7.28
CA LEU A 15 11.41 -5.96 8.00
C LEU A 15 11.52 -5.71 9.51
N ASN A 16 12.70 -5.89 10.11
CA ASN A 16 12.91 -5.60 11.53
C ASN A 16 12.67 -4.13 11.88
N SER A 17 12.92 -3.19 10.97
CA SER A 17 12.65 -1.77 11.21
C SER A 17 11.15 -1.42 11.30
N PHE A 18 10.28 -2.28 10.77
CA PHE A 18 8.82 -2.10 10.81
C PHE A 18 8.15 -2.68 12.07
N GLY A 19 8.89 -3.45 12.87
CA GLY A 19 8.38 -4.13 14.06
C GLY A 19 8.93 -3.56 15.37
N SER A 20 8.28 -3.93 16.47
CA SER A 20 8.81 -3.80 17.83
C SER A 20 9.49 -5.11 18.26
N LYS A 21 10.18 -5.10 19.40
CA LYS A 21 10.86 -6.31 19.93
C LYS A 21 9.92 -7.49 20.20
N GLU A 22 8.63 -7.24 20.35
CA GLU A 22 7.62 -8.26 20.63
C GLU A 22 6.90 -8.76 19.37
N ASP A 23 7.07 -8.07 18.23
CA ASP A 23 6.44 -8.48 16.97
C ASP A 23 7.22 -9.64 16.34
N THR A 24 6.51 -10.64 15.82
CA THR A 24 7.11 -11.65 14.96
C THR A 24 7.17 -11.18 13.50
N TYR A 25 8.03 -11.79 12.67
CA TYR A 25 8.03 -11.51 11.23
C TYR A 25 6.66 -11.76 10.58
N GLU A 26 5.92 -12.76 11.05
CA GLU A 26 4.57 -13.06 10.57
C GLU A 26 3.61 -11.89 10.85
N ASP A 27 3.71 -11.27 12.03
CA ASP A 27 2.88 -10.12 12.42
C ASP A 27 3.20 -8.89 11.56
N ILE A 28 4.49 -8.65 11.31
CA ILE A 28 4.97 -7.55 10.48
C ILE A 28 4.48 -7.73 9.03
N ILE A 29 4.65 -8.92 8.46
CA ILE A 29 4.24 -9.23 7.08
C ILE A 29 2.71 -9.08 6.93
N LYS A 30 1.91 -9.60 7.87
CA LYS A 30 0.45 -9.43 7.85
C LYS A 30 0.01 -7.98 7.92
N ARG A 31 0.72 -7.15 8.69
CA ARG A 31 0.45 -5.71 8.81
C ARG A 31 0.76 -4.98 7.50
N MET A 32 1.92 -5.26 6.92
CA MET A 32 2.31 -4.73 5.61
C MET A 32 1.31 -5.11 4.53
N TYR A 33 0.85 -6.36 4.50
CA TYR A 33 -0.18 -6.81 3.58
C TYR A 33 -1.48 -6.00 3.72
N LYS A 34 -1.96 -5.81 4.95
CA LYS A 34 -3.17 -5.00 5.20
C LYS A 34 -3.03 -3.55 4.73
N LEU A 35 -1.84 -2.96 4.88
CA LEU A 35 -1.56 -1.61 4.38
C LEU A 35 -1.55 -1.56 2.85
N ALA A 36 -0.87 -2.52 2.21
CA ALA A 36 -0.82 -2.61 0.75
C ALA A 36 -2.23 -2.78 0.13
N VAL A 37 -3.09 -3.60 0.73
CA VAL A 37 -4.48 -3.76 0.28
C VAL A 37 -5.27 -2.45 0.39
N LYS A 38 -5.07 -1.69 1.47
CA LYS A 38 -5.74 -0.38 1.64
C LYS A 38 -5.29 0.63 0.59
N GLU A 39 -4.00 0.67 0.30
CA GLU A 39 -3.46 1.58 -0.73
C GLU A 39 -3.93 1.16 -2.13
N GLN A 40 -3.90 -0.13 -2.46
CA GLN A 40 -4.45 -0.62 -3.72
C GLN A 40 -5.94 -0.28 -3.88
N LEU A 41 -6.72 -0.41 -2.81
CA LEU A 41 -8.14 -0.03 -2.82
C LEU A 41 -8.32 1.49 -2.98
N ARG A 42 -7.47 2.30 -2.34
CA ARG A 42 -7.47 3.75 -2.48
C ARG A 42 -7.19 4.14 -3.93
N ASP A 43 -6.14 3.60 -4.53
CA ASP A 43 -5.78 3.87 -5.92
C ASP A 43 -6.89 3.47 -6.88
N PHE A 44 -7.53 2.32 -6.63
CA PHE A 44 -8.66 1.87 -7.43
C PHE A 44 -9.88 2.82 -7.32
N LEU A 45 -10.25 3.24 -6.11
CA LEU A 45 -11.43 4.07 -5.88
C LEU A 45 -11.23 5.55 -6.23
N PHE A 46 -10.00 6.05 -6.10
CA PHE A 46 -9.65 7.46 -6.28
C PHE A 46 -8.70 7.69 -7.47
N SER A 47 -8.66 6.74 -8.41
CA SER A 47 -7.97 6.95 -9.67
C SER A 47 -8.45 8.25 -10.31
N SER A 48 -7.52 9.16 -10.59
CA SER A 48 -7.78 10.40 -11.31
C SER A 48 -7.89 10.19 -12.82
N GLU A 49 -7.74 8.95 -13.30
CA GLU A 49 -7.95 8.60 -14.70
C GLU A 49 -9.44 8.71 -15.07
N GLY A 50 -9.74 9.45 -16.13
CA GLY A 50 -11.11 9.61 -16.63
C GLY A 50 -11.98 10.63 -15.87
N PHE A 51 -11.45 11.26 -14.81
CA PHE A 51 -12.15 12.31 -14.07
C PHE A 51 -11.60 13.70 -14.40
N VAL A 52 -12.46 14.70 -14.29
CA VAL A 52 -12.08 16.11 -14.36
C VAL A 52 -12.63 16.82 -13.12
N SER A 53 -11.92 17.83 -12.62
CA SER A 53 -12.43 18.62 -11.50
C SER A 53 -13.69 19.39 -11.92
N ILE A 54 -14.51 19.78 -10.93
CA ILE A 54 -15.70 20.60 -11.18
C ILE A 54 -15.31 21.93 -11.87
N GLU A 55 -14.17 22.50 -11.51
CA GLU A 55 -13.65 23.71 -12.15
C GLU A 55 -13.32 23.48 -13.62
N GLU A 56 -12.65 22.36 -13.93
CA GLU A 56 -12.30 21.98 -15.30
C GLU A 56 -13.55 21.68 -16.13
N ALA A 57 -14.56 21.03 -15.55
CA ALA A 57 -15.85 20.82 -16.19
C ALA A 57 -16.57 22.15 -16.50
N ARG A 58 -16.56 23.11 -15.57
CA ARG A 58 -17.14 24.46 -15.78
C ARG A 58 -16.42 25.22 -16.89
N LYS A 59 -15.09 25.12 -16.98
CA LYS A 59 -14.31 25.72 -18.08
C LYS A 59 -14.70 25.14 -19.44
N ARG A 60 -14.96 23.83 -19.51
CA ARG A 60 -15.38 23.16 -20.76
C ARG A 60 -16.80 23.55 -21.21
N LEU A 61 -17.71 23.83 -20.29
CA LEU A 61 -19.08 24.26 -20.60
C LEU A 61 -19.17 25.71 -21.09
N ASN A 62 -18.26 26.58 -20.66
CA ASN A 62 -18.21 27.99 -21.04
C ASN A 62 -17.36 28.24 -22.31
N LYS A 63 -16.99 27.19 -23.04
CA LYS A 63 -16.16 27.23 -24.25
C LYS A 63 -17.01 26.81 -25.45
#